data_AF-A0A6J5D399-F1
#
_entry.id   AF-A0A6J5D399-F1
#
_cell.length_a   1.000
_cell.length_b   1.000
_cell.length_c   1.000
_cell.angle_alpha   90.00
_cell.angle_beta   90.00
_cell.angle_gamma   90.00
#
_symmetry.space_group_name_H-M   'P 1'
#
loop_
_entity.id
_entity.type
_entity.pdbx_description
1 polymer ?
#
loop_
_entity_poly.entity_id
_entity_poly.type
_entity_poly.pdbx_seq_one_letter_code
_entity_poly.pdbx_strand_id
1 'polypeptide(L)'
;MNLTRKAFRIVLLAAVIPFSPVARGDGSVSFATDILPMANERPLFAQFIVESFTVTDTGWGVRIDSPTMPKMKGTRIGPYEFQAEWRSPNGKRPVTLIIDTKIRYFDDHRREILGGDLRHTTSIVETLDSIEIAPPRQ
;
A
#
# COMPACT_ATOMS: atom_id res chain seq x y z
N MET A 1 14.05 -19.75 64.26
CA MET A 1 15.15 -19.97 63.30
C MET A 1 14.50 -20.50 62.02
N ASN A 2 14.16 -19.60 61.09
CA ASN A 2 13.30 -19.89 59.94
C ASN A 2 14.15 -20.17 58.70
N LEU A 3 14.08 -21.38 58.15
CA LEU A 3 14.69 -21.73 56.86
C LEU A 3 13.59 -21.90 55.80
N THR A 4 13.22 -20.80 55.14
CA THR A 4 12.33 -20.81 53.98
C THR A 4 13.08 -21.30 52.75
N ARG A 5 12.74 -22.48 52.25
CA ARG A 5 13.16 -22.98 50.93
C ARG A 5 12.36 -22.24 49.84
N LYS A 6 13.00 -21.33 49.11
CA LYS A 6 12.42 -20.73 47.91
C LYS A 6 12.75 -21.61 46.70
N ALA A 7 11.73 -22.22 46.12
CA ALA A 7 11.83 -22.97 44.87
C ALA A 7 12.04 -22.00 43.70
N PHE A 8 13.13 -22.21 42.95
CA PHE A 8 13.48 -21.43 41.77
C PHE A 8 12.72 -22.02 40.56
N ARG A 9 11.66 -21.34 40.10
CA ARG A 9 10.95 -21.72 38.86
C ARG A 9 11.63 -21.02 37.69
N ILE A 10 12.32 -21.79 36.85
CA ILE A 10 12.84 -21.32 35.56
C ILE A 10 11.66 -21.31 34.57
N VAL A 11 11.24 -20.13 34.14
CA VAL A 11 10.28 -19.96 33.04
C VAL A 11 11.10 -19.86 31.75
N LEU A 12 11.02 -20.89 30.91
CA LEU A 12 11.59 -20.89 29.56
C LEU A 12 10.67 -20.04 28.67
N LEU A 13 11.08 -18.80 28.36
CA LEU A 13 10.38 -17.94 27.42
C LEU A 13 10.82 -18.32 26.00
N ALA A 14 10.02 -19.15 25.32
CA ALA A 14 10.23 -19.47 23.92
C ALA A 14 9.93 -18.23 23.08
N ALA A 15 10.99 -17.58 22.57
CA ALA A 15 10.88 -16.48 21.62
C ALA A 15 10.33 -17.02 20.29
N VAL A 16 9.02 -16.85 20.06
CA VAL A 16 8.41 -17.02 18.75
C VAL A 16 8.93 -15.87 17.89
N ILE A 17 9.90 -16.15 17.03
CA ILE A 17 10.33 -15.22 15.98
C ILE A 17 9.25 -15.29 14.89
N PRO A 18 8.41 -14.25 14.67
CA PRO A 18 7.57 -14.24 13.49
C PRO A 18 8.47 -14.11 12.26
N PHE A 19 8.64 -15.22 11.55
CA PHE A 19 9.10 -15.21 10.17
C PHE A 19 8.09 -14.39 9.36
N SER A 20 8.39 -13.12 9.14
CA SER A 20 7.67 -12.34 8.13
C SER A 20 8.13 -12.86 6.77
N PRO A 21 7.24 -13.36 5.90
CA PRO A 21 7.63 -13.71 4.55
C PRO A 21 8.13 -12.43 3.87
N VAL A 22 9.37 -12.46 3.40
CA VAL A 22 9.89 -11.43 2.50
C VAL A 22 9.09 -11.58 1.20
N ALA A 23 8.05 -10.77 1.05
CA ALA A 23 7.30 -10.66 -0.19
C ALA A 23 8.25 -10.17 -1.28
N ARG A 24 8.74 -11.11 -2.08
CA ARG A 24 9.53 -10.84 -3.28
C ARG A 24 8.53 -10.45 -4.38
N GLY A 25 8.08 -9.20 -4.34
CA GLY A 25 7.07 -8.66 -5.24
C GLY A 25 7.62 -8.39 -6.64
N ASP A 26 7.46 -9.36 -7.51
CA ASP A 26 7.44 -9.15 -8.96
C ASP A 26 6.29 -8.19 -9.32
N GLY A 27 6.60 -7.09 -10.02
CA GLY A 27 5.65 -6.24 -10.75
C GLY A 27 4.50 -5.50 -10.05
N SER A 28 3.82 -6.08 -9.07
CA SER A 28 2.41 -5.83 -8.77
C SER A 28 2.14 -5.10 -7.45
N VAL A 29 0.94 -4.55 -7.34
CA VAL A 29 0.33 -3.92 -6.16
C VAL A 29 -0.93 -4.71 -5.81
N SER A 30 -1.20 -4.95 -4.52
CA SER A 30 -2.43 -5.59 -4.07
C SER A 30 -3.49 -4.54 -3.71
N PHE A 31 -4.67 -4.68 -4.30
CA PHE A 31 -5.80 -3.80 -4.00
C PHE A 31 -6.19 -3.93 -2.52
N ALA A 32 -6.29 -5.15 -2.00
CA ALA A 32 -6.77 -5.39 -0.65
C ALA A 32 -5.76 -4.95 0.43
N THR A 33 -4.45 -5.16 0.21
CA THR A 33 -3.45 -4.86 1.24
C THR A 33 -2.82 -3.48 1.09
N ASP A 34 -2.74 -2.93 -0.12
CA ASP A 34 -2.00 -1.69 -0.36
C ASP A 34 -2.96 -0.51 -0.59
N ILE A 35 -4.07 -0.73 -1.30
CA ILE A 35 -4.99 0.35 -1.69
C ILE A 35 -6.13 0.54 -0.70
N LEU A 36 -6.81 -0.53 -0.27
CA LEU A 36 -7.94 -0.41 0.65
C LEU A 36 -7.59 0.31 1.96
N PRO A 37 -6.43 0.09 2.61
CA PRO A 37 -6.06 0.86 3.78
C PRO A 37 -5.99 2.37 3.52
N MET A 38 -5.41 2.79 2.38
CA MET A 38 -5.35 4.19 1.97
C MET A 38 -6.75 4.74 1.64
N ALA A 39 -7.60 3.94 0.98
CA ALA A 39 -8.98 4.33 0.70
C ALA A 39 -9.81 4.49 1.98
N ASN A 40 -9.54 3.71 3.03
CA ASN A 40 -10.24 3.78 4.31
C ASN A 40 -9.97 5.10 5.07
N GLU A 41 -8.89 5.83 4.75
CA GLU A 41 -8.70 7.21 5.22
C GLU A 41 -9.75 8.17 4.66
N ARG A 42 -10.46 7.75 3.58
CA ARG A 42 -11.58 8.46 2.96
C ARG A 42 -12.79 7.52 2.84
N PRO A 43 -13.54 7.27 3.94
CA PRO A 43 -14.54 6.21 4.00
C PRO A 43 -15.59 6.21 2.88
N LEU A 44 -16.04 7.39 2.43
CA LEU A 44 -16.98 7.51 1.32
C LEU A 44 -16.41 6.98 0.00
N PHE A 45 -15.11 7.19 -0.26
CA PHE A 45 -14.43 6.64 -1.43
C PHE A 45 -14.30 5.11 -1.31
N ALA A 46 -13.85 4.61 -0.16
CA ALA A 46 -13.75 3.18 0.08
C ALA A 46 -15.11 2.48 -0.12
N GLN A 47 -16.18 3.05 0.46
CA GLN A 47 -17.53 2.53 0.31
C GLN A 47 -17.97 2.54 -1.17
N PHE A 48 -17.79 3.67 -1.87
CA PHE A 48 -18.12 3.76 -3.29
C PHE A 48 -17.40 2.67 -4.11
N ILE A 49 -16.10 2.45 -3.86
CA ILE A 49 -15.32 1.46 -4.61
C ILE A 49 -15.82 0.04 -4.33
N VAL A 50 -16.03 -0.33 -3.06
CA VAL A 50 -16.45 -1.69 -2.67
C VAL A 50 -17.87 -2.00 -3.15
N GLU A 51 -18.77 -1.02 -3.12
CA GLU A 51 -20.15 -1.19 -3.58
C GLU A 51 -20.26 -1.18 -5.11
N SER A 52 -19.48 -0.33 -5.78
CA SER A 52 -19.58 -0.16 -7.23
C SER A 52 -18.75 -1.16 -8.02
N PHE A 53 -17.68 -1.74 -7.45
CA PHE A 53 -16.74 -2.56 -8.21
C PHE A 53 -16.48 -3.93 -7.58
N THR A 54 -16.24 -4.92 -8.43
CA THR A 54 -15.47 -6.12 -8.07
C THR A 54 -14.06 -5.93 -8.64
N VAL A 55 -13.06 -5.72 -7.78
CA VAL A 55 -11.68 -5.39 -8.21
C VAL A 55 -10.83 -6.65 -8.14
N THR A 56 -10.07 -6.93 -9.21
CA THR A 56 -9.02 -7.97 -9.18
C THR A 56 -7.91 -7.51 -8.25
N ASP A 57 -7.46 -8.37 -7.34
CA ASP A 57 -6.52 -7.94 -6.30
C ASP A 57 -5.18 -7.46 -6.86
N THR A 58 -4.69 -8.09 -7.93
CA THR A 58 -3.42 -7.71 -8.55
C THR A 58 -3.60 -6.52 -9.50
N GLY A 59 -2.85 -5.46 -9.24
CA GLY A 59 -2.77 -4.27 -10.08
C GLY A 59 -1.34 -3.78 -10.30
N TRP A 60 -1.23 -2.60 -10.89
CA TRP A 60 0.03 -1.97 -11.29
C TRP A 60 0.14 -0.56 -10.72
N GLY A 61 1.36 -0.08 -10.54
CA GLY A 61 1.65 1.30 -10.15
C GLY A 61 2.96 1.76 -10.79
N VAL A 62 3.25 3.05 -10.67
CA VAL A 62 4.49 3.63 -11.19
C VAL A 62 5.64 3.17 -10.31
N ARG A 63 6.60 2.44 -10.91
CA ARG A 63 7.81 2.00 -10.20
C ARG A 63 8.84 3.12 -10.19
N ILE A 64 9.28 3.51 -9.01
CA ILE A 64 10.36 4.47 -8.84
C ILE A 64 11.69 3.87 -9.34
N ASP A 65 12.35 4.59 -10.25
CA ASP A 65 13.66 4.25 -10.76
C ASP A 65 14.80 4.75 -9.87
N SER A 66 15.99 4.15 -10.03
CA SER A 66 17.15 4.47 -9.19
C SER A 66 17.73 5.87 -9.40
N PRO A 67 17.79 6.43 -10.63
CA PRO A 67 18.36 7.76 -10.84
C PRO A 67 17.55 8.89 -10.21
N THR A 68 16.21 8.78 -10.21
CA THR A 68 15.33 9.85 -9.71
C THR A 68 15.30 9.88 -8.18
N MET A 69 15.17 8.71 -7.54
CA MET A 69 15.13 8.58 -6.08
C MET A 69 15.92 7.33 -5.63
N PRO A 70 17.25 7.43 -5.46
CA PRO A 70 18.11 6.27 -5.21
C PRO A 70 17.71 5.42 -4.00
N LYS A 71 17.23 6.05 -2.93
CA LYS A 71 16.81 5.38 -1.69
C LYS A 71 15.39 4.80 -1.74
N MET A 72 14.61 5.13 -2.77
CA MET A 72 13.23 4.67 -2.99
C MET A 72 13.12 3.69 -4.17
N LYS A 73 14.25 3.17 -4.66
CA LYS A 73 14.29 2.28 -5.83
C LYS A 73 13.36 1.09 -5.64
N GLY A 74 12.46 0.90 -6.60
CA GLY A 74 11.55 -0.24 -6.63
C GLY A 74 10.28 -0.08 -5.80
N THR A 75 10.16 1.00 -5.03
CA THR A 75 8.87 1.43 -4.46
C THR A 75 7.88 1.72 -5.59
N ARG A 76 6.61 1.41 -5.36
CA ARG A 76 5.52 1.70 -6.28
C ARG A 76 4.65 2.81 -5.71
N ILE A 77 4.30 3.75 -6.57
CA ILE A 77 3.46 4.89 -6.25
C ILE A 77 2.33 4.99 -7.28
N GLY A 78 1.28 5.73 -6.94
CA GLY A 78 0.19 5.97 -7.85
C GLY A 78 0.59 6.79 -9.09
N PRO A 79 -0.28 6.87 -10.11
CA PRO A 79 -1.61 6.24 -10.15
C PRO A 79 -1.52 4.71 -10.18
N TYR A 80 -2.49 4.06 -9.55
CA TYR A 80 -2.59 2.60 -9.53
C TYR A 80 -3.70 2.12 -10.46
N GLU A 81 -3.48 1.00 -11.13
CA GLU A 81 -4.42 0.47 -12.11
C GLU A 81 -4.81 -0.97 -11.80
N PHE A 82 -6.12 -1.25 -11.81
CA PHE A 82 -6.68 -2.56 -11.54
C PHE A 82 -7.74 -2.94 -12.58
N GLN A 83 -7.78 -4.22 -12.94
CA GLN A 83 -8.90 -4.77 -13.70
C GLN A 83 -10.10 -4.93 -12.76
N ALA A 84 -11.27 -4.46 -13.18
CA ALA A 84 -12.47 -4.50 -12.35
C ALA A 84 -13.75 -4.75 -13.15
N GLU A 85 -14.79 -5.23 -12.46
CA GLU A 85 -16.16 -5.22 -12.95
C GLU A 85 -16.92 -4.06 -12.32
N TRP A 86 -17.36 -3.08 -13.11
CA TRP A 86 -18.25 -2.03 -12.64
C TRP A 86 -19.70 -2.51 -12.62
N ARG A 87 -20.34 -2.45 -11.44
CA ARG A 87 -21.75 -2.77 -11.23
C ARG A 87 -22.60 -1.55 -11.58
N SER A 88 -23.42 -1.69 -12.62
CA SER A 88 -24.39 -0.67 -13.02
C SER A 88 -25.81 -1.25 -13.03
N PRO A 89 -26.87 -0.41 -13.07
CA PRO A 89 -28.24 -0.88 -13.24
C PRO A 89 -28.45 -1.73 -14.50
N ASN A 90 -27.61 -1.52 -15.53
CA ASN A 90 -27.65 -2.24 -16.80
C ASN A 90 -26.80 -3.53 -16.77
N GLY A 91 -26.37 -3.98 -15.60
CA GLY A 91 -25.49 -5.12 -15.40
C GLY A 91 -24.03 -4.74 -15.14
N LYS A 92 -23.18 -5.78 -15.10
CA LYS A 92 -21.74 -5.64 -14.85
C LYS A 92 -20.99 -5.38 -16.14
N ARG A 93 -19.98 -4.49 -16.10
CA ARG A 93 -19.14 -4.15 -17.25
C ARG A 93 -17.66 -4.23 -16.88
N PRO A 94 -16.81 -4.89 -17.68
CA PRO A 94 -15.37 -4.88 -17.43
C PRO A 94 -14.80 -3.48 -17.68
N VAL A 95 -13.96 -3.01 -16.78
CA VAL A 95 -13.32 -1.68 -16.81
C VAL A 95 -11.90 -1.77 -16.24
N THR A 96 -11.11 -0.74 -16.51
CA THR A 96 -9.88 -0.47 -15.74
C THR A 96 -10.23 0.57 -14.68
N LEU A 97 -10.08 0.22 -13.41
CA LEU A 97 -10.19 1.15 -12.29
C LEU A 97 -8.81 1.77 -12.05
N ILE A 98 -8.73 3.09 -12.19
CA ILE A 98 -7.52 3.86 -11.91
C ILE A 98 -7.73 4.58 -10.58
N ILE A 99 -6.76 4.48 -9.69
CA ILE A 99 -6.73 5.14 -8.38
C ILE A 99 -5.63 6.18 -8.40
N ASP A 100 -6.02 7.46 -8.42
CA ASP A 100 -5.07 8.56 -8.38
C ASP A 100 -4.71 8.90 -6.93
N THR A 101 -3.45 9.25 -6.73
CA THR A 101 -2.92 9.59 -5.42
C THR A 101 -2.20 10.93 -5.45
N LYS A 102 -2.35 11.69 -4.36
CA LYS A 102 -1.43 12.78 -4.01
C LYS A 102 -0.24 12.20 -3.27
N ILE A 103 0.96 12.59 -3.70
CA ILE A 103 2.23 12.07 -3.16
C ILE A 103 2.99 13.23 -2.54
N ARG A 104 3.44 13.05 -1.30
CA ARG A 104 4.34 13.97 -0.60
C ARG A 104 5.67 13.27 -0.35
N TYR A 105 6.78 13.95 -0.65
CA TYR A 105 8.13 13.41 -0.57
C TYR A 105 8.86 13.99 0.64
N PHE A 106 9.62 13.16 1.35
CA PHE A 106 10.33 13.57 2.56
C PHE A 106 11.79 13.12 2.55
N ASP A 107 12.68 13.99 3.04
CA ASP A 107 14.08 13.68 3.27
C ASP A 107 14.30 12.86 4.55
N ASP A 108 15.56 12.52 4.85
CA ASP A 108 15.96 11.77 6.04
C ASP A 108 15.74 12.52 7.35
N HIS A 109 15.53 13.82 7.28
CA HIS A 109 15.14 14.67 8.40
C HIS A 109 13.62 14.85 8.51
N ARG A 110 12.82 14.11 7.73
CA ARG A 110 11.35 14.20 7.64
C ARG A 110 10.85 15.58 7.19
N ARG A 111 11.68 16.36 6.49
CA ARG A 111 11.25 17.61 5.88
C ARG A 111 10.65 17.31 4.52
N GLU A 112 9.53 17.94 4.25
CA GLU A 112 8.87 17.79 2.95
C GLU A 112 9.69 18.48 1.85
N ILE A 113 9.92 17.77 0.76
CA ILE A 113 10.63 18.26 -0.41
C ILE A 113 9.61 18.89 -1.35
N LEU A 114 9.59 20.22 -1.41
CA LEU A 114 8.67 21.00 -2.23
C LEU A 114 9.32 21.34 -3.57
N GLY A 115 9.24 20.38 -4.52
CA GLY A 115 9.78 20.51 -5.88
C GLY A 115 11.30 20.31 -5.99
N GLY A 116 11.79 20.19 -7.24
CA GLY A 116 13.22 20.09 -7.53
C GLY A 116 13.79 18.66 -7.50
N ASP A 117 14.97 18.52 -6.90
CA ASP A 117 15.76 17.27 -6.88
C ASP A 117 15.24 16.29 -5.81
N LEU A 118 14.70 15.16 -6.26
CA LEU A 118 14.15 14.12 -5.38
C LEU A 118 15.19 13.10 -4.90
N ARG A 119 16.47 13.23 -5.26
CA ARG A 119 17.51 12.25 -4.90
C ARG A 119 17.69 12.05 -3.39
N HIS A 120 17.29 13.02 -2.58
CA HIS A 120 17.34 12.95 -1.11
C HIS A 120 16.10 12.30 -0.48
N THR A 121 15.06 11.99 -1.26
CA THR A 121 13.84 11.34 -0.77
C THR A 121 14.16 10.02 -0.09
N THR A 122 13.72 9.86 1.16
CA THR A 122 13.84 8.61 1.94
C THR A 122 12.50 8.00 2.31
N SER A 123 11.42 8.77 2.19
CA SER A 123 10.06 8.30 2.44
C SER A 123 9.06 9.12 1.65
N ILE A 124 7.90 8.51 1.41
CA ILE A 124 6.76 9.13 0.76
C ILE A 124 5.51 8.92 1.62
N VAL A 125 4.54 9.82 1.46
CA VAL A 125 3.18 9.63 1.95
C VAL A 125 2.25 9.78 0.77
N GLU A 126 1.38 8.78 0.57
CA GLU A 126 0.38 8.77 -0.49
C GLU A 126 -1.01 8.85 0.13
N THR A 127 -1.85 9.69 -0.45
CA THR A 127 -3.27 9.80 -0.08
C THR A 127 -4.12 9.69 -1.34
N LEU A 128 -5.19 8.91 -1.29
CA LEU A 128 -6.13 8.76 -2.41
C LEU A 128 -6.77 10.11 -2.75
N ASP A 129 -6.69 10.52 -4.00
CA ASP A 129 -7.23 11.79 -4.49
C ASP A 129 -8.53 11.62 -5.27
N SER A 130 -8.47 10.83 -6.35
CA SER A 130 -9.59 10.54 -7.26
C SER A 130 -9.55 9.09 -7.74
N ILE A 131 -10.61 8.73 -8.46
CA ILE A 131 -10.67 7.48 -9.21
C ILE A 131 -11.13 7.80 -10.63
N GLU A 132 -10.62 7.03 -11.59
CA GLU A 132 -11.07 7.07 -12.97
C GLU A 132 -11.56 5.70 -13.41
N ILE A 133 -12.55 5.70 -14.29
CA ILE A 133 -13.08 4.49 -14.93
C ILE A 133 -12.70 4.57 -16.39
N ALA A 134 -11.73 3.77 -16.80
CA ALA A 134 -11.28 3.69 -18.18
C ALA A 134 -11.81 2.41 -18.85
N PRO A 135 -11.83 2.36 -20.20
CA PRO A 135 -12.04 1.11 -20.92
C PRO A 135 -11.08 0.00 -20.41
N PRO A 136 -11.46 -1.28 -20.50
CA PRO A 136 -10.57 -2.37 -20.15
C PRO A 136 -9.34 -2.34 -21.06
N ARG A 137 -8.13 -2.32 -20.47
CA ARG A 137 -6.89 -2.45 -21.23
C ARG A 137 -6.72 -3.89 -21.70
N GLN A 138 -6.41 -4.07 -22.99
CA GLN A 138 -6.13 -5.36 -23.62
C GLN A 138 -4.72 -5.86 -23.29
#